data_AF-A0A1H8IMN2-F1
#
_entry.id   AF-A0A1H8IMN2-F1
#
_cell.length_a   1.000
_cell.length_b   1.000
_cell.length_c   1.000
_cell.angle_alpha   90.00
_cell.angle_beta   90.00
_cell.angle_gamma   90.00
#
_symmetry.space_group_name_H-M   'P 1'
#
loop_
_entity.id
_entity.type
_entity.pdbx_description
1 polymer ?
#
loop_
_entity_poly.entity_id
_entity_poly.type
_entity_poly.pdbx_seq_one_letter_code
_entity_poly.pdbx_strand_id
1 'polypeptide(L)'
;MSKKVFQLSFLCVAVAWCMACSNKEISDRVALSEVSSYLEENPVYESADLGYGEVKFSKKKDAGMLSNYQKLQQAGFVTMELLKERKRFLSSDSTFTYLIELTDKSIPFVIDKNDKRATVKTFVFKLDDSQGIQVQKSGRTKAKATVTLTREETAFSPFASKNKGANASFTRKTYTLKFDNDAGWKVSK
;
A
#
# COMPACT_ATOMS: atom_id res chain seq x y z
N MET A 1 40.79 -67.68 -34.13
CA MET A 1 39.55 -68.46 -34.37
C MET A 1 38.40 -67.70 -33.72
N SER A 2 37.54 -67.10 -34.55
CA SER A 2 36.47 -66.17 -34.17
C SER A 2 35.41 -66.79 -33.25
N LYS A 3 34.78 -65.93 -32.45
CA LYS A 3 33.31 -65.83 -32.35
C LYS A 3 32.91 -64.43 -31.84
N LYS A 4 32.09 -63.76 -32.64
CA LYS A 4 31.40 -62.50 -32.33
C LYS A 4 30.30 -62.77 -31.30
N VAL A 5 30.08 -61.86 -30.36
CA VAL A 5 28.75 -61.65 -29.77
C VAL A 5 28.50 -60.16 -29.68
N PHE A 6 27.53 -59.73 -30.47
CA PHE A 6 26.89 -58.43 -30.47
C PHE A 6 25.80 -58.47 -29.38
N GLN A 7 25.87 -57.62 -28.36
CA GLN A 7 24.74 -57.39 -27.46
C GLN A 7 24.57 -55.91 -27.14
N LEU A 8 23.31 -55.53 -27.34
CA LEU A 8 22.61 -54.26 -27.20
C LEU A 8 22.41 -53.94 -25.71
N SER A 9 22.62 -52.70 -25.27
CA SER A 9 22.12 -52.15 -23.99
C SER A 9 22.15 -50.62 -24.13
N PHE A 10 21.10 -49.98 -24.63
CA PHE A 10 19.88 -49.57 -23.94
C PHE A 10 20.15 -48.73 -22.67
N LEU A 11 20.15 -47.40 -22.90
CA LEU A 11 19.43 -46.37 -22.12
C LEU A 11 19.25 -46.62 -20.61
N CYS A 12 19.97 -45.83 -19.81
CA CYS A 12 19.50 -45.37 -18.49
C CYS A 12 19.99 -43.94 -18.27
N VAL A 13 19.32 -42.98 -18.93
CA VAL A 13 19.31 -41.59 -18.46
C VAL A 13 18.50 -41.61 -17.17
N ALA A 14 19.19 -41.68 -16.04
CA ALA A 14 18.58 -41.44 -14.74
C ALA A 14 18.22 -39.96 -14.65
N VAL A 15 17.01 -39.63 -15.11
CA VAL A 15 16.36 -38.37 -14.81
C VAL A 15 16.11 -38.38 -13.30
N ALA A 16 17.00 -37.74 -12.56
CA ALA A 16 16.72 -37.30 -11.19
C ALA A 16 15.70 -36.16 -11.27
N TRP A 17 14.44 -36.51 -11.55
CA TRP A 17 13.34 -35.58 -11.36
C TRP A 17 13.12 -35.42 -9.87
N CYS A 18 13.51 -34.23 -9.41
CA CYS A 18 13.14 -33.52 -8.20
C CYS A 18 12.02 -34.20 -7.40
N MET A 19 12.36 -34.81 -6.27
CA MET A 19 11.44 -34.81 -5.13
C MET A 19 11.40 -33.39 -4.57
N ALA A 20 10.63 -32.52 -5.23
CA ALA A 20 10.06 -31.36 -4.56
C ALA A 20 9.00 -31.92 -3.61
N CYS A 21 9.44 -32.36 -2.43
CA CYS A 21 8.54 -32.61 -1.30
C CYS A 21 7.87 -31.28 -0.99
N SER A 22 6.68 -31.08 -1.55
CA SER A 22 5.88 -29.90 -1.32
C SER A 22 5.42 -29.96 0.14
N ASN A 23 6.18 -29.32 1.02
CA ASN A 23 5.90 -29.36 2.45
C ASN A 23 4.60 -28.58 2.68
N LYS A 24 3.50 -29.31 2.85
CA LYS A 24 2.16 -28.76 3.10
C LYS A 24 2.03 -28.13 4.48
N GLU A 25 3.10 -28.12 5.27
CA GLU A 25 3.15 -27.40 6.53
C GLU A 25 3.43 -25.91 6.31
N ILE A 26 2.54 -25.08 6.84
CA ILE A 26 2.78 -23.65 6.97
C ILE A 26 3.45 -23.37 8.31
N SER A 27 4.62 -22.74 8.25
CA SER A 27 5.33 -22.16 9.41
C SER A 27 5.10 -20.65 9.46
N ASP A 28 5.37 -20.04 10.60
CA ASP A 28 5.29 -18.59 10.78
C ASP A 28 6.21 -17.85 9.80
N ARG A 29 7.42 -18.36 9.57
CA ARG A 29 8.36 -17.78 8.59
C ARG A 29 7.81 -17.79 7.17
N VAL A 30 7.22 -18.92 6.75
CA VAL A 30 6.60 -19.04 5.42
C VAL A 30 5.42 -18.09 5.32
N ALA A 31 4.52 -18.10 6.33
CA ALA A 31 3.36 -17.22 6.34
C ALA A 31 3.73 -15.74 6.32
N LEU A 32 4.75 -15.34 7.07
CA LEU A 32 5.26 -13.96 7.11
C LEU A 32 5.83 -13.55 5.75
N SER A 33 6.62 -14.42 5.13
CA SER A 33 7.16 -14.19 3.78
C SER A 33 6.04 -13.98 2.76
N GLU A 34 5.04 -14.87 2.74
CA GLU A 34 3.92 -14.75 1.80
C GLU A 34 3.07 -13.49 2.03
N VAL A 35 2.85 -13.10 3.29
CA VAL A 35 2.13 -11.87 3.61
C VAL A 35 2.96 -10.64 3.26
N SER A 36 4.27 -10.66 3.48
CA SER A 36 5.19 -9.57 3.11
C SER A 36 5.19 -9.35 1.60
N SER A 37 5.43 -10.40 0.81
CA SER A 37 5.41 -10.33 -0.67
C SER A 37 4.05 -9.82 -1.17
N TYR A 38 2.95 -10.30 -0.59
CA TYR A 38 1.62 -9.82 -0.95
C TYR A 38 1.43 -8.32 -0.67
N LEU A 39 1.94 -7.82 0.47
CA LEU A 39 1.86 -6.41 0.87
C LEU A 39 2.73 -5.48 0.03
N GLU A 40 3.84 -5.96 -0.51
CA GLU A 40 4.68 -5.21 -1.46
C GLU A 40 3.92 -4.92 -2.76
N GLU A 41 3.20 -5.93 -3.27
CA GLU A 41 2.37 -5.80 -4.47
C GLU A 41 1.02 -5.09 -4.20
N ASN A 42 0.51 -5.21 -2.98
CA ASN A 42 -0.81 -4.71 -2.57
C ASN A 42 -0.67 -3.82 -1.32
N PRO A 43 -0.05 -2.63 -1.46
CA PRO A 43 0.20 -1.76 -0.32
C PRO A 43 -1.11 -1.33 0.33
N VAL A 44 -1.10 -1.32 1.66
CA VAL A 44 -2.26 -0.89 2.46
C VAL A 44 -2.09 0.58 2.81
N TYR A 45 -3.12 1.38 2.51
CA TYR A 45 -3.12 2.80 2.81
C TYR A 45 -4.53 3.31 3.15
N GLU A 46 -4.58 4.42 3.87
CA GLU A 46 -5.75 5.29 3.94
C GLU A 46 -5.62 6.40 2.89
N SER A 47 -6.75 6.93 2.44
CA SER A 47 -6.78 8.00 1.44
C SER A 47 -7.74 9.13 1.81
N ALA A 48 -7.52 10.28 1.18
CA ALA A 48 -8.40 11.43 1.20
C ALA A 48 -8.42 12.12 -0.17
N ASP A 49 -9.47 12.90 -0.42
CA ASP A 49 -9.54 13.74 -1.59
C ASP A 49 -8.86 15.09 -1.34
N LEU A 50 -8.00 15.47 -2.26
CA LEU A 50 -7.29 16.74 -2.30
C LEU A 50 -7.77 17.53 -3.51
N GLY A 51 -8.14 18.80 -3.31
CA GLY A 51 -8.49 19.70 -4.40
C GLY A 51 -7.25 20.27 -5.07
N TYR A 52 -7.25 20.39 -6.39
CA TYR A 52 -6.21 21.08 -7.14
C TYR A 52 -6.81 21.81 -8.36
N GLY A 53 -6.01 22.62 -9.06
CA GLY A 53 -6.49 23.62 -10.00
C GLY A 53 -6.91 24.89 -9.27
N GLU A 54 -7.98 25.55 -9.71
CA GLU A 54 -8.50 26.72 -9.00
C GLU A 54 -9.26 26.31 -7.73
N VAL A 55 -8.68 26.61 -6.57
CA VAL A 55 -9.27 26.33 -5.26
C VAL A 55 -9.52 27.64 -4.51
N LYS A 56 -10.77 27.81 -4.07
CA LYS A 56 -11.20 28.99 -3.33
C LYS A 56 -11.25 28.70 -1.83
N PHE A 57 -10.67 29.59 -1.04
CA PHE A 57 -10.66 29.55 0.42
C PHE A 57 -11.34 30.79 1.01
N SER A 58 -12.10 30.58 2.07
CA SER A 58 -12.52 31.59 3.04
C SER A 58 -11.44 31.75 4.10
N LYS A 59 -11.09 32.99 4.45
CA LYS A 59 -10.06 33.32 5.45
C LYS A 59 -10.35 32.67 6.80
N LYS A 60 -11.62 32.68 7.22
CA LYS A 60 -12.03 32.16 8.54
C LYS A 60 -12.43 30.70 8.50
N LYS A 61 -13.31 30.33 7.55
CA LYS A 61 -13.88 28.98 7.50
C LYS A 61 -12.85 27.94 7.09
N ASP A 62 -11.98 28.30 6.16
CA ASP A 62 -11.03 27.37 5.56
C ASP A 62 -9.58 27.60 6.05
N ALA A 63 -9.39 28.32 7.16
CA ALA A 63 -8.07 28.65 7.70
C ALA A 63 -7.19 27.42 7.93
N GLY A 64 -7.76 26.36 8.50
CA GLY A 64 -7.03 25.10 8.71
C GLY A 64 -6.67 24.39 7.41
N MET A 65 -7.59 24.38 6.44
CA MET A 65 -7.34 23.77 5.12
C MET A 65 -6.26 24.54 4.36
N LEU A 66 -6.34 25.87 4.34
CA LEU A 66 -5.33 26.74 3.73
C LEU A 66 -3.95 26.53 4.37
N SER A 67 -3.89 26.42 5.71
CA SER A 67 -2.65 26.11 6.42
C SER A 67 -2.07 24.74 6.01
N ASN A 68 -2.92 23.73 5.79
CA ASN A 68 -2.45 22.43 5.31
C ASN A 68 -1.85 22.52 3.90
N TYR A 69 -2.46 23.26 2.97
CA TYR A 69 -1.88 23.49 1.64
C TYR A 69 -0.56 24.26 1.72
N GLN A 70 -0.46 25.28 2.58
CA GLN A 70 0.79 26.01 2.78
C GLN A 70 1.91 25.10 3.29
N LYS A 71 1.61 24.14 4.17
CA LYS A 71 2.59 23.12 4.60
C LYS A 71 3.01 22.21 3.44
N LEU A 72 2.06 21.76 2.61
CA LEU A 72 2.39 21.00 1.40
C LEU A 72 3.29 21.81 0.45
N GLN A 73 3.04 23.11 0.29
CA GLN A 73 3.85 23.99 -0.54
C GLN A 73 5.26 24.14 0.02
N GLN A 74 5.39 24.41 1.32
CA GLN A 74 6.69 24.49 1.98
C GLN A 74 7.48 23.19 1.87
N ALA A 75 6.80 22.04 1.95
CA ALA A 75 7.40 20.73 1.78
C ALA A 75 7.63 20.35 0.29
N GLY A 76 7.24 21.21 -0.66
CA GLY A 76 7.45 21.04 -2.10
C GLY A 76 6.57 19.99 -2.76
N PHE A 77 5.41 19.66 -2.18
CA PHE A 77 4.43 18.74 -2.76
C PHE A 77 3.47 19.44 -3.72
N VAL A 78 3.16 20.70 -3.47
CA VAL A 78 2.28 21.51 -4.32
C VAL A 78 2.90 22.87 -4.60
N THR A 79 2.50 23.51 -5.70
CA THR A 79 2.66 24.95 -5.89
C THR A 79 1.35 25.64 -5.50
N MET A 80 1.43 26.90 -5.06
CA MET A 80 0.26 27.73 -4.82
C MET A 80 0.51 29.11 -5.39
N GLU A 81 -0.29 29.52 -6.38
CA GLU A 81 -0.27 30.85 -6.95
C GLU A 81 -1.57 31.59 -6.60
N LEU A 82 -1.48 32.78 -6.02
CA LEU A 82 -2.66 33.58 -5.70
C LEU A 82 -3.21 34.22 -6.97
N LEU A 83 -4.36 33.75 -7.46
CA LEU A 83 -5.02 34.32 -8.63
C LEU A 83 -5.89 35.53 -8.30
N LYS A 84 -6.61 35.47 -7.16
CA LYS A 84 -7.58 36.49 -6.79
C LYS A 84 -7.71 36.64 -5.29
N GLU A 85 -7.68 37.88 -4.83
CA GLU A 85 -8.07 38.25 -3.46
C GLU A 85 -9.32 39.12 -3.50
N ARG A 86 -10.35 38.72 -2.75
CA ARG A 86 -11.54 39.56 -2.51
C ARG A 86 -11.60 39.90 -1.04
N LYS A 87 -11.06 41.08 -0.71
CA LYS A 87 -11.25 41.72 0.58
C LYS A 87 -12.67 42.27 0.67
N ARG A 88 -13.44 41.86 1.67
CA ARG A 88 -14.76 42.45 1.93
C ARG A 88 -14.62 43.53 3.00
N PHE A 89 -14.91 44.79 2.62
CA PHE A 89 -14.79 45.95 3.51
C PHE A 89 -15.83 45.95 4.64
N LEU A 90 -17.00 45.31 4.44
CA LEU A 90 -18.12 45.27 5.38
C LEU A 90 -18.46 43.87 5.94
N SER A 91 -17.76 42.83 5.49
CA SER A 91 -18.02 41.45 5.90
C SER A 91 -16.76 40.84 6.47
N SER A 92 -16.92 40.07 7.55
CA SER A 92 -15.80 39.65 8.39
C SER A 92 -14.89 38.56 7.78
N ASP A 93 -15.14 38.15 6.54
CA ASP A 93 -14.49 37.00 5.92
C ASP A 93 -14.08 37.31 4.48
N SER A 94 -12.76 37.41 4.27
CA SER A 94 -12.16 37.61 2.95
C SER A 94 -12.03 36.26 2.24
N THR A 95 -12.04 36.27 0.91
CA THR A 95 -11.85 35.04 0.13
C THR A 95 -10.66 35.13 -0.80
N PHE A 96 -9.92 34.03 -0.93
CA PHE A 96 -8.75 33.89 -1.79
C PHE A 96 -8.99 32.77 -2.79
N THR A 97 -8.62 32.96 -4.04
CA THR A 97 -8.56 31.89 -5.05
C THR A 97 -7.10 31.64 -5.38
N TYR A 98 -6.66 30.41 -5.17
CA TYR A 98 -5.32 29.95 -5.55
C TYR A 98 -5.41 28.98 -6.74
N LEU A 99 -4.44 29.04 -7.63
CA LEU A 99 -4.09 27.92 -8.50
C LEU A 99 -3.17 26.98 -7.73
N ILE A 100 -3.59 25.74 -7.55
CA ILE A 100 -2.85 24.70 -6.85
C ILE A 100 -2.44 23.63 -7.85
N GLU A 101 -1.15 23.36 -7.98
CA GLU A 101 -0.64 22.31 -8.86
C GLU A 101 0.12 21.26 -8.05
N LEU A 102 -0.06 20.00 -8.43
CA LEU A 102 0.70 18.89 -7.84
C LEU A 102 2.08 18.84 -8.50
N THR A 103 3.13 18.84 -7.70
CA THR A 103 4.51 18.65 -8.19
C THR A 103 4.84 17.17 -8.38
N ASP A 104 5.96 16.88 -9.04
CA ASP A 104 6.48 15.52 -9.19
C ASP A 104 6.68 14.80 -7.85
N LYS A 105 6.98 15.54 -6.78
CA LYS A 105 7.14 14.98 -5.42
C LYS A 105 5.85 14.34 -4.89
N SER A 106 4.69 14.74 -5.43
CA SER A 106 3.38 14.18 -5.07
C SER A 106 3.06 12.85 -5.75
N ILE A 107 3.71 12.52 -6.87
CA ILE A 107 3.45 11.31 -7.67
C ILE A 107 3.30 10.02 -6.81
N PRO A 108 4.22 9.67 -5.90
CA PRO A 108 4.11 8.42 -5.14
C PRO A 108 2.90 8.36 -4.19
N PHE A 109 2.29 9.50 -3.89
CA PHE A 109 1.15 9.64 -2.99
C PHE A 109 -0.18 9.76 -3.73
N VAL A 110 -0.19 10.07 -5.03
CA VAL A 110 -1.42 10.15 -5.84
C VAL A 110 -1.85 8.74 -6.25
N ILE A 111 -3.08 8.37 -5.92
CA ILE A 111 -3.70 7.10 -6.30
C ILE A 111 -4.43 7.25 -7.64
N ASP A 112 -5.22 8.32 -7.75
CA ASP A 112 -5.97 8.66 -8.95
C ASP A 112 -6.22 10.18 -8.98
N LYS A 113 -6.50 10.74 -10.15
CA LYS A 113 -6.86 12.15 -10.31
C LYS A 113 -7.82 12.41 -11.47
N ASN A 114 -8.70 13.38 -11.27
CA ASN A 114 -9.47 14.06 -12.31
C ASN A 114 -9.12 15.55 -12.33
N ASP A 115 -9.68 16.33 -13.25
CA ASP A 115 -9.34 17.74 -13.49
C ASP A 115 -9.32 18.66 -12.25
N LYS A 116 -9.99 18.31 -11.15
CA LYS A 116 -10.12 19.17 -9.95
C LYS A 116 -9.76 18.48 -8.65
N ARG A 117 -9.57 17.16 -8.65
CA ARG A 117 -9.35 16.38 -7.43
C ARG A 117 -8.35 15.27 -7.66
N ALA A 118 -7.48 15.08 -6.70
CA ALA A 118 -6.62 13.91 -6.59
C ALA A 118 -6.98 13.13 -5.33
N THR A 119 -7.10 11.82 -5.45
CA THR A 119 -7.17 10.93 -4.29
C THR A 119 -5.74 10.62 -3.87
N VAL A 120 -5.36 11.01 -2.66
CA VAL A 120 -3.99 10.90 -2.15
C VAL A 120 -3.91 9.96 -0.96
N LYS A 121 -2.80 9.24 -0.84
CA LYS A 121 -2.44 8.42 0.33
C LYS A 121 -2.20 9.35 1.51
N THR A 122 -2.95 9.18 2.60
CA THR A 122 -2.78 9.97 3.83
C THR A 122 -1.95 9.24 4.87
N PHE A 123 -2.13 7.92 4.95
CA PHE A 123 -1.34 7.03 5.80
C PHE A 123 -0.98 5.77 5.03
N VAL A 124 0.24 5.26 5.24
CA VAL A 124 0.71 3.99 4.69
C VAL A 124 0.89 3.01 5.84
N PHE A 125 0.50 1.75 5.64
CA PHE A 125 0.64 0.71 6.64
C PHE A 125 1.77 -0.24 6.25
N LYS A 126 2.75 -0.39 7.13
CA LYS A 126 3.88 -1.31 6.95
C LYS A 126 3.79 -2.47 7.91
N LEU A 127 4.30 -3.62 7.50
CA LEU A 127 4.39 -4.80 8.34
C LEU A 127 5.27 -4.50 9.56
N ASP A 128 4.76 -4.84 10.75
CA ASP A 128 5.56 -4.79 11.98
C ASP A 128 6.23 -6.14 12.22
N ASP A 129 7.44 -6.30 11.69
CA ASP A 129 8.22 -7.55 11.82
C ASP A 129 8.53 -7.89 13.28
N SER A 130 8.50 -6.92 14.20
CA SER A 130 8.84 -7.13 15.61
C SER A 130 7.75 -7.88 16.38
N GLN A 131 6.48 -7.74 15.98
CA GLN A 131 5.35 -8.39 16.63
C GLN A 131 5.09 -9.81 16.11
N GLY A 132 5.79 -10.21 15.05
CA GLY A 132 5.64 -11.50 14.39
C GLY A 132 4.25 -11.69 13.74
N ILE A 133 3.90 -12.95 13.50
CA ILE A 133 2.66 -13.36 12.83
C ILE A 133 1.92 -14.39 13.66
N GLN A 134 0.59 -14.31 13.67
CA GLN A 134 -0.25 -15.33 14.29
C GLN A 134 -0.86 -16.20 13.20
N VAL A 135 -0.38 -17.45 13.09
CA VAL A 135 -0.87 -18.41 12.09
C VAL A 135 -1.87 -19.38 12.72
N GLN A 136 -3.05 -19.47 12.13
CA GLN A 136 -4.10 -20.42 12.48
C GLN A 136 -4.43 -21.31 11.29
N LYS A 137 -4.08 -22.59 11.36
CA LYS A 137 -4.47 -23.57 10.34
C LYS A 137 -5.99 -23.73 10.36
N SER A 138 -6.62 -23.55 9.20
CA SER A 138 -8.07 -23.74 8.99
C SER A 138 -8.38 -25.00 8.16
N GLY A 139 -7.36 -25.84 7.92
CA GLY A 139 -7.45 -27.09 7.16
C GLY A 139 -6.06 -27.55 6.68
N ARG A 140 -6.02 -28.59 5.83
CA ARG A 140 -4.76 -29.12 5.26
C ARG A 140 -4.10 -28.19 4.24
N THR A 141 -4.87 -27.34 3.58
CA THR A 141 -4.42 -26.47 2.49
C THR A 141 -4.83 -25.01 2.70
N LYS A 142 -5.28 -24.65 3.91
CA LYS A 142 -5.77 -23.32 4.25
C LYS A 142 -5.27 -22.89 5.62
N ALA A 143 -4.86 -21.64 5.73
CA ALA A 143 -4.48 -21.02 6.99
C ALA A 143 -4.90 -19.55 7.01
N LYS A 144 -5.02 -18.99 8.21
CA LYS A 144 -5.18 -17.56 8.44
C LYS A 144 -3.92 -17.03 9.10
N ALA A 145 -3.37 -15.96 8.55
CA ALA A 145 -2.24 -15.24 9.13
C ALA A 145 -2.71 -13.87 9.57
N THR A 146 -2.60 -13.59 10.86
CA THR A 146 -2.86 -12.24 11.39
C THR A 146 -1.55 -11.55 11.67
N VAL A 147 -1.36 -10.39 11.05
CA VAL A 147 -0.19 -9.52 11.24
C VAL A 147 -0.60 -8.18 11.82
N THR A 148 0.33 -7.56 12.52
CA THR A 148 0.22 -6.16 12.93
C THR A 148 0.85 -5.29 11.85
N LEU A 149 0.16 -4.22 11.46
CA LEU A 149 0.67 -3.21 10.55
C LEU A 149 0.78 -1.88 11.28
N THR A 150 1.95 -1.27 11.24
CA THR A 150 2.23 0.06 11.80
C THR A 150 1.79 1.13 10.82
N ARG A 151 1.11 2.16 11.34
CA ARG A 151 0.61 3.30 10.59
C ARG A 151 1.68 4.38 10.50
N GLU A 152 2.06 4.76 9.28
CA GLU A 152 2.98 5.86 9.00
C GLU A 152 2.25 7.02 8.35
N GLU A 153 2.52 8.24 8.84
CA GLU A 153 1.96 9.46 8.26
C GLU A 153 2.66 9.85 6.96
N THR A 154 1.88 10.31 6.00
CA THR A 154 2.39 10.99 4.81
C THR A 154 2.29 12.51 4.96
N ALA A 155 2.85 13.27 4.03
CA ALA A 155 2.63 14.72 3.97
C ALA A 155 1.15 15.11 3.82
N PHE A 156 0.30 14.18 3.35
CA PHE A 156 -1.14 14.39 3.15
C PHE A 156 -1.97 13.94 4.36
N SER A 157 -1.36 13.43 5.45
CA SER A 157 -2.09 13.07 6.68
C SER A 157 -3.05 14.15 7.21
N PRO A 158 -2.77 15.47 7.09
CA PRO A 158 -3.69 16.51 7.55
C PRO A 158 -5.02 16.61 6.78
N PHE A 159 -5.14 15.95 5.63
CA PHE A 159 -6.35 15.90 4.82
C PHE A 159 -7.26 14.70 5.16
N ALA A 160 -6.79 13.80 6.03
CA ALA A 160 -7.57 12.64 6.43
C ALA A 160 -8.83 13.01 7.20
N SER A 161 -9.89 12.21 7.01
CA SER A 161 -11.12 12.35 7.79
C SER A 161 -10.85 12.05 9.27
N LYS A 162 -11.26 12.95 10.17
CA LYS A 162 -11.06 12.84 11.64
C LYS A 162 -11.66 11.57 12.29
N ASN A 163 -12.53 10.83 11.58
CA ASN A 163 -13.34 9.76 12.17
C ASN A 163 -12.86 8.32 11.86
N LYS A 164 -11.79 8.12 11.07
CA LYS A 164 -11.30 6.77 10.75
C LYS A 164 -10.04 6.45 11.56
N GLY A 165 -10.15 5.58 12.56
CA GLY A 165 -9.01 4.96 13.25
C GLY A 165 -8.01 5.91 13.91
N ALA A 166 -8.38 7.18 14.10
CA ALA A 166 -7.44 8.29 14.30
C ALA A 166 -6.59 8.22 15.58
N ASN A 167 -6.91 7.31 16.51
CA ASN A 167 -6.25 7.18 17.81
C ASN A 167 -5.39 5.91 17.94
N ALA A 168 -5.20 5.13 16.86
CA ALA A 168 -4.37 3.93 16.88
C ALA A 168 -3.19 4.07 15.91
N SER A 169 -1.98 3.79 16.40
CA SER A 169 -0.74 3.76 15.61
C SER A 169 -0.56 2.47 14.81
N PHE A 170 -1.48 1.50 14.94
CA PHE A 170 -1.41 0.22 14.26
C PHE A 170 -2.80 -0.31 13.90
N THR A 171 -2.83 -1.30 13.01
CA THR A 171 -4.01 -2.11 12.73
C THR A 171 -3.63 -3.59 12.64
N ARG A 172 -4.57 -4.49 12.92
CA ARG A 172 -4.38 -5.92 12.72
C ARG A 172 -5.14 -6.35 11.48
N LYS A 173 -4.47 -7.05 10.57
CA LYS A 173 -5.08 -7.61 9.36
C LYS A 173 -4.87 -9.10 9.30
N THR A 174 -5.93 -9.81 8.92
CA THR A 174 -5.89 -11.26 8.72
C THR A 174 -5.94 -11.57 7.23
N TYR A 175 -4.95 -12.32 6.77
CA TYR A 175 -4.81 -12.81 5.40
C TYR A 175 -5.14 -14.30 5.35
N THR A 176 -5.86 -14.73 4.32
CA THR A 176 -6.11 -16.15 4.10
C THR A 176 -5.02 -16.69 3.19
N LEU A 177 -4.27 -17.69 3.64
CA LEU A 177 -3.31 -18.41 2.80
C LEU A 177 -3.93 -19.71 2.29
N LYS A 178 -3.64 -20.03 1.03
CA LYS A 178 -4.01 -21.30 0.40
C LYS A 178 -2.76 -21.97 -0.15
N PHE A 179 -2.66 -23.28 0.04
CA PHE A 179 -1.62 -24.10 -0.54
C PHE A 179 -1.99 -24.47 -1.98
N ASP A 180 -1.06 -24.20 -2.89
CA ASP A 180 -1.06 -24.55 -4.29
C ASP A 180 -0.03 -25.67 -4.51
N ASN A 181 -0.36 -26.71 -5.27
CA ASN A 181 0.55 -27.84 -5.44
C ASN A 181 1.81 -27.49 -6.24
N ASP A 182 1.73 -26.47 -7.09
CA ASP A 182 2.83 -26.07 -7.99
C ASP A 182 3.59 -24.86 -7.41
N ALA A 183 2.87 -23.91 -6.82
CA ALA A 183 3.43 -22.65 -6.33
C ALA A 183 3.67 -22.59 -4.81
N GLY A 184 3.21 -23.57 -4.03
CA GLY A 184 3.31 -23.56 -2.58
C GLY A 184 2.23 -22.70 -1.90
N TRP A 185 2.50 -22.23 -0.69
CA TRP A 185 1.56 -21.35 0.03
C TRP A 185 1.54 -19.96 -0.60
N LYS A 186 0.35 -19.36 -0.74
CA LYS A 186 0.18 -17.97 -1.19
C LYS A 186 -1.01 -17.31 -0.52
N VAL A 187 -0.99 -15.99 -0.40
CA VAL A 187 -2.17 -15.22 0.02
C VAL A 187 -3.26 -15.37 -1.05
N SER A 188 -4.44 -15.84 -0.64
CA SER A 188 -5.64 -15.85 -1.46
C SER A 188 -6.34 -14.50 -1.31
N LYS A 189 -6.59 -13.86 -2.45
CA LYS A 189 -7.58 -12.79 -2.56
C LYS A 189 -8.97 -13.29 -2.17
#